data_AF-A0A420DFY8-F1
#
_entry.id   AF-A0A420DFY8-F1
#
_cell.length_a   1.000
_cell.length_b   1.000
_cell.length_c   1.000
_cell.angle_alpha   90.00
_cell.angle_beta   90.00
_cell.angle_gamma   90.00
#
_symmetry.space_group_name_H-M   'P 1'
#
loop_
_entity.id
_entity.type
_entity.pdbx_description
1 polymer ?
#
loop_
_entity_poly.entity_id
_entity_poly.type
_entity_poly.pdbx_seq_one_letter_code
_entity_poly.pdbx_strand_id
1 'polypeptide(L)'
;MTNYTDWYANIEGGSTLYYTHSVYNSTTYEYVYVGAGTSSYTYHHHVSGDSSYGGASNHSIENIVEEENILVVIRPDLPIIDVQDFLECFDVTQDAVLTIYVEEPNPGSGQTHQGGFVGHTFISISQGVNTSTYGYYPDETNIYPVINESSIAVLGDDGNGLEHFSASISTTITANQLEQIINHSINHTATYNLNTYNCTDFAIDAGNLGGLNLPASNGVWLGGNGSNPGTLGMYIRSATTTNNTIINTNGGTAPATNKGC
;
A
#
# COMPACT_ATOMS: atom_id res chain seq x y z
N MET A 1 6.70 -24.48 29.04
CA MET A 1 7.53 -23.51 28.32
C MET A 1 6.59 -22.46 27.78
N THR A 2 6.63 -21.29 28.41
CA THR A 2 5.90 -20.09 27.99
C THR A 2 6.67 -19.51 26.82
N ASN A 3 6.05 -19.50 25.63
CA ASN A 3 6.64 -18.90 24.44
C ASN A 3 6.07 -17.48 24.33
N TYR A 4 6.95 -16.50 24.37
CA TYR A 4 6.65 -15.12 24.04
C TYR A 4 7.11 -14.86 22.61
N THR A 5 6.49 -13.91 21.93
CA THR A 5 6.99 -13.36 20.67
C THR A 5 6.98 -11.86 20.83
N ASP A 6 8.18 -11.28 20.94
CA ASP A 6 8.36 -9.89 21.30
C ASP A 6 8.75 -9.08 20.07
N TRP A 7 8.17 -7.88 19.96
CA TRP A 7 8.39 -6.97 18.84
C TRP A 7 8.91 -5.62 19.36
N TYR A 8 9.92 -5.07 18.69
CA TYR A 8 10.63 -3.84 19.07
C TYR A 8 10.70 -2.88 17.87
N ALA A 9 10.68 -1.58 18.12
CA ALA A 9 10.86 -0.51 17.13
C ALA A 9 11.80 0.58 17.68
N ASN A 10 12.52 1.31 16.83
CA ASN A 10 13.28 2.48 17.23
C ASN A 10 12.60 3.73 16.67
N ILE A 11 12.30 4.72 17.51
CA ILE A 11 11.66 5.95 17.07
C ILE A 11 12.67 7.09 17.22
N GLU A 12 13.10 7.60 16.06
CA GLU A 12 13.86 8.83 15.82
C GLU A 12 15.20 8.99 16.55
N GLY A 13 16.30 8.69 15.84
CA GLY A 13 17.61 9.31 16.01
C GLY A 13 18.32 9.08 17.35
N GLY A 14 17.77 8.27 18.24
CA GLY A 14 18.30 7.95 19.55
C GLY A 14 18.67 6.47 19.70
N SER A 15 19.51 6.20 20.70
CA SER A 15 19.90 4.85 21.13
C SER A 15 18.81 4.12 21.92
N THR A 16 17.54 4.47 21.71
CA THR A 16 16.41 4.09 22.56
C THR A 16 15.46 3.20 21.76
N LEU A 17 15.34 1.94 22.17
CA LEU A 17 14.38 0.99 21.63
C LEU A 17 13.04 1.16 22.36
N TYR A 18 11.96 1.24 21.59
CA TYR A 18 10.59 1.21 22.07
C TYR A 18 10.02 -0.19 21.85
N TYR A 19 9.58 -0.79 22.94
CA TYR A 19 8.82 -2.03 22.91
C TYR A 19 7.41 -1.73 22.41
N THR A 20 6.97 -2.40 21.34
CA THR A 20 5.68 -2.11 20.73
C THR A 20 4.63 -3.12 21.14
N HIS A 21 4.99 -4.40 21.29
CA HIS A 21 4.03 -5.45 21.64
C HIS A 21 4.68 -6.78 22.05
N SER A 22 4.06 -7.50 22.99
CA SER A 22 4.25 -8.94 23.21
C SER A 22 2.87 -9.58 23.28
N VAL A 23 2.71 -10.69 22.56
CA VAL A 23 1.47 -11.47 22.62
C VAL A 23 1.65 -12.57 23.66
N TYR A 24 0.98 -12.44 24.79
CA TYR A 24 0.74 -13.54 25.70
C TYR A 24 -0.72 -13.98 25.61
N ASN A 25 -0.96 -15.29 25.57
CA ASN A 25 -2.29 -15.86 25.30
C ASN A 25 -3.23 -15.83 26.53
N SER A 26 -3.15 -14.78 27.36
CA SER A 26 -4.13 -14.48 28.41
C SER A 26 -4.08 -13.01 28.86
N THR A 27 -5.19 -12.55 29.43
CA THR A 27 -5.56 -11.14 29.70
C THR A 27 -4.71 -10.45 30.78
N THR A 28 -3.69 -9.70 30.39
CA THR A 28 -3.09 -8.63 31.20
C THR A 28 -2.48 -7.55 30.30
N TYR A 29 -2.62 -6.28 30.69
CA TYR A 29 -2.00 -5.12 30.03
C TYR A 29 -0.73 -4.68 30.76
N GLU A 30 0.27 -4.20 30.04
CA GLU A 30 1.57 -3.82 30.60
C GLU A 30 2.06 -2.46 30.04
N TYR A 31 2.84 -1.72 30.84
CA TYR A 31 3.44 -0.42 30.51
C TYR A 31 4.95 -0.45 30.79
N VAL A 32 5.77 0.22 29.96
CA VAL A 32 7.24 0.26 30.10
C VAL A 32 7.80 1.70 30.04
N TYR A 33 8.79 1.98 30.89
CA TYR A 33 9.59 3.21 30.90
C TYR A 33 11.00 2.93 30.37
N VAL A 34 11.52 3.79 29.48
CA VAL A 34 12.89 3.68 28.96
C VAL A 34 13.73 4.87 29.44
N GLY A 35 14.85 4.60 30.10
CA GLY A 35 15.78 5.63 30.60
C GLY A 35 16.97 5.81 29.67
N ALA A 36 17.28 7.06 29.30
CA ALA A 36 18.41 7.40 28.44
C ALA A 36 19.75 7.33 29.23
N GLY A 37 20.64 6.43 28.84
CA GLY A 37 21.99 6.32 29.41
C GLY A 37 22.97 5.62 28.46
N THR A 38 24.25 6.02 28.50
CA THR A 38 25.36 5.68 27.59
C THR A 38 25.87 4.23 27.69
N SER A 39 25.05 3.33 28.22
CA SER A 39 25.33 1.89 28.32
C SER A 39 24.05 1.16 27.95
N SER A 40 23.97 0.66 26.73
CA SER A 40 22.79 0.02 26.16
C SER A 40 22.50 -1.32 26.84
N TYR A 41 21.80 -1.30 27.97
CA TYR A 41 21.18 -2.48 28.55
C TYR A 41 19.66 -2.28 28.53
N THR A 42 18.97 -3.05 27.71
CA THR A 42 17.51 -3.16 27.74
C THR A 42 17.13 -4.19 28.81
N TYR A 43 16.45 -3.77 29.86
CA TYR A 43 15.94 -4.67 30.90
C TYR A 43 14.49 -5.02 30.58
N HIS A 44 14.20 -6.31 30.39
CA HIS A 44 12.86 -6.83 30.18
C HIS A 44 12.46 -7.72 31.36
N HIS A 45 11.26 -7.50 31.91
CA HIS A 45 10.76 -8.26 33.05
C HIS A 45 9.29 -8.60 32.81
N HIS A 46 8.98 -9.88 32.59
CA HIS A 46 7.60 -10.36 32.53
C HIS A 46 7.13 -10.67 33.95
N VAL A 47 6.22 -9.85 34.52
CA VAL A 47 5.66 -10.16 35.84
C VAL A 47 4.32 -10.87 35.67
N SER A 48 4.28 -12.15 36.03
CA SER A 48 3.02 -12.88 36.15
C SER A 48 2.58 -12.92 37.61
N GLY A 49 1.52 -12.18 37.93
CA GLY A 49 0.84 -12.29 39.21
C GLY A 49 1.62 -11.75 40.42
N ASP A 50 0.86 -11.60 41.51
CA ASP A 50 1.20 -10.85 42.72
C ASP A 50 2.57 -11.19 43.34
N SER A 51 3.25 -10.14 43.81
CA SER A 51 4.42 -10.11 44.70
C SER A 51 5.84 -10.01 44.12
N SER A 52 6.57 -9.06 44.72
CA SER A 52 8.02 -9.06 45.00
C SER A 52 8.98 -8.64 43.90
N TYR A 53 9.51 -7.42 44.07
CA TYR A 53 10.72 -6.90 43.42
C TYR A 53 11.87 -7.93 43.49
N GLY A 54 12.28 -8.52 42.36
CA GLY A 54 13.44 -9.41 42.37
C GLY A 54 13.72 -10.18 41.08
N GLY A 55 14.74 -9.72 40.34
CA GLY A 55 15.52 -10.58 39.44
C GLY A 55 15.42 -10.23 37.97
N ALA A 56 16.26 -9.30 37.51
CA ALA A 56 16.49 -9.14 36.08
C ALA A 56 17.17 -10.39 35.49
N SER A 57 16.48 -11.09 34.61
CA SER A 57 17.06 -12.13 33.77
C SER A 57 17.63 -11.52 32.49
N ASN A 58 18.95 -11.63 32.30
CA ASN A 58 19.59 -11.34 31.01
C ASN A 58 19.13 -12.39 29.99
N HIS A 59 18.25 -12.00 29.06
CA HIS A 59 18.01 -12.79 27.86
C HIS A 59 19.12 -12.51 26.85
N SER A 60 19.66 -13.58 26.27
CA SER A 60 20.57 -13.49 25.12
C SER A 60 19.85 -12.83 23.95
N ILE A 61 20.53 -11.88 23.31
CA ILE A 61 20.10 -11.12 22.14
C ILE A 61 19.45 -12.06 21.12
N GLU A 62 18.12 -12.07 21.05
CA GLU A 62 17.42 -12.65 19.90
C GLU A 62 17.57 -11.70 18.72
N ASN A 63 17.72 -12.26 17.52
CA ASN A 63 18.16 -11.58 16.31
C ASN A 63 17.41 -10.26 16.08
N ILE A 64 18.12 -9.15 16.29
CA ILE A 64 17.64 -7.80 16.02
C ILE A 64 17.57 -7.65 14.50
N VAL A 65 16.35 -7.52 13.96
CA VAL A 65 16.14 -7.18 12.55
C VAL A 65 16.33 -5.67 12.42
N GLU A 66 17.33 -5.26 11.63
CA GLU A 66 17.63 -3.84 11.38
C GLU A 66 16.49 -3.16 10.59
N GLU A 67 16.16 -1.93 11.00
CA GLU A 67 14.97 -1.16 10.63
C GLU A 67 15.01 -0.52 9.22
N GLU A 68 15.76 -1.09 8.26
CA GLU A 68 15.66 -0.65 6.86
C GLU A 68 14.58 -1.39 6.06
N ASN A 69 13.78 -2.28 6.66
CA ASN A 69 12.91 -3.20 5.90
C ASN A 69 11.44 -3.27 6.35
N ILE A 70 10.92 -2.30 7.10
CA ILE A 70 9.50 -2.31 7.47
C ILE A 70 8.67 -1.74 6.31
N LEU A 71 7.93 -2.62 5.65
CA LEU A 71 6.93 -2.25 4.66
C LEU A 71 5.80 -1.49 5.35
N VAL A 72 5.58 -0.26 4.91
CA VAL A 72 4.49 0.57 5.42
C VAL A 72 3.63 1.02 4.25
N VAL A 73 2.35 0.68 4.31
CA VAL A 73 1.32 1.29 3.48
C VAL A 73 0.58 2.32 4.31
N ILE A 74 0.46 3.53 3.78
CA ILE A 74 -0.21 4.64 4.43
C ILE A 74 -1.54 4.96 3.76
N ARG A 75 -2.44 5.57 4.53
CA ARG A 75 -3.68 6.19 4.04
C ARG A 75 -3.43 7.27 2.98
N PRO A 76 -4.43 7.65 2.16
CA PRO A 76 -4.23 8.70 1.18
C PRO A 76 -4.17 10.08 1.85
N ASP A 77 -3.42 10.98 1.23
CA ASP A 77 -3.33 12.38 1.64
C ASP A 77 -4.65 13.13 1.42
N LEU A 78 -5.37 12.78 0.34
CA LEU A 78 -6.65 13.37 -0.06
C LEU A 78 -7.72 12.29 -0.24
N PRO A 79 -8.37 11.81 0.83
CA PRO A 79 -9.46 10.84 0.71
C PRO A 79 -10.64 11.40 -0.10
N ILE A 80 -11.19 10.58 -1.00
CA ILE A 80 -12.40 10.88 -1.77
C ILE A 80 -13.62 10.53 -0.92
N ILE A 81 -14.39 11.53 -0.52
CA ILE A 81 -15.55 11.37 0.37
C ILE A 81 -16.78 10.84 -0.40
N ASP A 82 -16.99 11.32 -1.62
CA ASP A 82 -18.09 10.92 -2.48
C ASP A 82 -17.54 10.52 -3.85
N VAL A 83 -17.41 9.21 -4.06
CA VAL A 83 -16.88 8.65 -5.30
C VAL A 83 -17.81 8.91 -6.49
N GLN A 84 -19.13 9.01 -6.23
CA GLN A 84 -20.10 9.29 -7.28
C GLN A 84 -19.96 10.72 -7.78
N ASP A 85 -19.86 11.69 -6.87
CA ASP A 85 -19.55 13.08 -7.18
C ASP A 85 -18.19 13.19 -7.89
N PHE A 86 -17.15 12.52 -7.38
CA PHE A 86 -15.81 12.56 -7.95
C PHE A 86 -15.74 12.12 -9.43
N LEU A 87 -16.62 11.21 -9.84
CA LEU A 87 -16.68 10.65 -11.20
C LEU A 87 -17.85 11.17 -12.03
N GLU A 88 -18.63 12.13 -11.55
CA GLU A 88 -19.91 12.54 -12.15
C GLU A 88 -19.78 13.15 -13.54
N CYS A 89 -18.64 13.75 -13.87
CA CYS A 89 -18.43 14.42 -15.15
C CYS A 89 -18.17 13.45 -16.33
N PHE A 90 -18.06 12.15 -16.09
CA PHE A 90 -17.89 11.16 -17.17
C PHE A 90 -19.23 10.79 -17.81
N ASP A 91 -19.32 10.93 -19.12
CA ASP A 91 -20.43 10.47 -19.94
C ASP A 91 -20.27 8.98 -20.25
N VAL A 92 -21.02 8.15 -19.52
CA VAL A 92 -21.06 6.68 -19.68
C VAL A 92 -21.67 6.20 -21.00
N THR A 93 -22.08 7.12 -21.89
CA THR A 93 -22.54 6.79 -23.26
C THR A 93 -21.45 6.96 -24.31
N GLN A 94 -20.27 7.47 -23.91
CA GLN A 94 -19.13 7.73 -24.79
C GLN A 94 -17.88 6.97 -24.34
N ASP A 95 -16.96 6.77 -25.28
CA ASP A 95 -15.66 6.16 -25.01
C ASP A 95 -14.78 7.09 -24.15
N ALA A 96 -13.78 6.51 -23.49
CA ALA A 96 -12.81 7.22 -22.66
C ALA A 96 -11.42 6.57 -22.76
N VAL A 97 -10.44 7.11 -22.06
CA VAL A 97 -9.11 6.50 -21.89
C VAL A 97 -8.93 6.12 -20.42
N LEU A 98 -8.62 4.86 -20.17
CA LEU A 98 -8.14 4.38 -18.88
C LEU A 98 -6.62 4.32 -18.91
N THR A 99 -5.96 4.81 -17.86
CA THR A 99 -4.53 4.62 -17.66
C THR A 99 -4.28 3.99 -16.30
N ILE A 100 -3.43 2.96 -16.27
CA ILE A 100 -2.89 2.37 -15.06
C ILE A 100 -1.47 2.91 -14.88
N TYR A 101 -1.18 3.46 -13.71
CA TYR A 101 0.13 3.97 -13.32
C TYR A 101 0.72 3.10 -12.23
N VAL A 102 2.04 2.96 -12.29
CA VAL A 102 2.82 2.23 -11.30
C VAL A 102 4.01 3.10 -10.94
N GLU A 103 4.15 3.42 -9.66
CA GLU A 103 5.40 3.85 -9.05
C GLU A 103 6.08 2.61 -8.43
N GLU A 104 7.04 2.05 -9.15
CA GLU A 104 7.81 0.90 -8.66
C GLU A 104 8.76 1.33 -7.54
N PRO A 105 8.95 0.51 -6.49
CA PRO A 105 9.91 0.82 -5.43
C PRO A 105 11.32 1.06 -5.94
N ASN A 106 11.73 0.27 -6.93
CA ASN A 106 12.96 0.41 -7.67
C ASN A 106 12.65 0.15 -9.15
N PRO A 107 12.54 1.20 -9.99
CA PRO A 107 12.07 1.10 -11.37
C PRO A 107 12.77 0.02 -12.21
N GLY A 108 11.98 -0.89 -12.79
CA GLY A 108 12.45 -1.95 -13.69
C GLY A 108 13.15 -3.12 -13.01
N SER A 109 13.11 -3.21 -11.68
CA SER A 109 13.74 -4.31 -10.92
C SER A 109 12.78 -5.46 -10.62
N GLY A 110 11.46 -5.22 -10.61
CA GLY A 110 10.46 -6.17 -10.11
C GLY A 110 10.45 -6.33 -8.58
N GLN A 111 11.24 -5.54 -7.84
CA GLN A 111 11.28 -5.62 -6.38
C GLN A 111 9.96 -5.19 -5.77
N THR A 112 9.47 -5.95 -4.78
CA THR A 112 8.23 -5.63 -4.07
C THR A 112 8.38 -4.44 -3.13
N HIS A 113 9.61 -4.07 -2.79
CA HIS A 113 9.93 -2.90 -1.97
C HIS A 113 11.39 -2.45 -2.14
N GLN A 114 11.67 -1.20 -1.75
CA GLN A 114 13.00 -0.66 -1.56
C GLN A 114 13.05 0.06 -0.23
N GLY A 115 13.78 -0.51 0.73
CA GLY A 115 13.67 -0.12 2.12
C GLY A 115 12.23 -0.36 2.62
N GLY A 116 11.62 0.63 3.27
CA GLY A 116 10.21 0.61 3.65
C GLY A 116 9.22 1.05 2.57
N PHE A 117 9.70 1.55 1.42
CA PHE A 117 8.83 2.00 0.34
C PHE A 117 8.34 0.82 -0.51
N VAL A 118 7.01 0.65 -0.59
CA VAL A 118 6.38 -0.47 -1.30
C VAL A 118 5.90 -0.11 -2.71
N GLY A 119 6.07 1.15 -3.11
CA GLY A 119 5.55 1.67 -4.37
C GLY A 119 4.08 2.07 -4.26
N HIS A 120 3.51 2.46 -5.40
CA HIS A 120 2.10 2.81 -5.52
C HIS A 120 1.54 2.34 -6.87
N THR A 121 0.26 1.97 -6.90
CA THR A 121 -0.46 1.69 -8.15
C THR A 121 -1.81 2.40 -8.10
N PHE A 122 -2.10 3.15 -9.15
CA PHE A 122 -3.27 4.00 -9.23
C PHE A 122 -3.72 4.16 -10.68
N ILE A 123 -4.87 4.77 -10.89
CA ILE A 123 -5.49 4.86 -12.22
C ILE A 123 -5.89 6.28 -12.57
N SER A 124 -6.04 6.56 -13.86
CA SER A 124 -6.80 7.72 -14.33
C SER A 124 -7.83 7.32 -15.37
N ILE A 125 -8.96 8.04 -15.36
CA ILE A 125 -9.93 8.06 -16.44
C ILE A 125 -9.88 9.44 -17.07
N SER A 126 -9.74 9.52 -18.39
CA SER A 126 -9.79 10.78 -19.14
C SER A 126 -10.85 10.72 -20.26
N GLN A 127 -11.70 11.76 -20.34
CA GLN A 127 -12.73 11.91 -21.37
C GLN A 127 -12.92 13.40 -21.70
N GLY A 128 -12.53 13.80 -22.91
CA GLY A 128 -12.56 15.21 -23.31
C GLY A 128 -11.66 16.07 -22.42
N VAL A 129 -12.27 16.98 -21.66
CA VAL A 129 -11.57 17.85 -20.69
C VAL A 129 -11.54 17.25 -19.28
N ASN A 130 -12.31 16.20 -19.02
CA ASN A 130 -12.43 15.60 -17.70
C ASN A 130 -11.31 14.59 -17.47
N THR A 131 -10.66 14.67 -16.31
CA THR A 131 -9.71 13.66 -15.84
C THR A 131 -9.92 13.43 -14.36
N SER A 132 -9.94 12.17 -13.93
CA SER A 132 -9.93 11.80 -12.52
C SER A 132 -8.80 10.81 -12.29
N THR A 133 -7.84 11.17 -11.44
CA THR A 133 -6.66 10.35 -11.10
C THR A 133 -6.77 9.93 -9.63
N TYR A 134 -6.78 8.64 -9.35
CA TYR A 134 -7.08 8.13 -8.01
C TYR A 134 -6.56 6.72 -7.77
N GLY A 135 -6.36 6.40 -6.49
CA GLY A 135 -5.84 5.13 -6.01
C GLY A 135 -6.73 4.50 -4.95
N TYR A 136 -6.41 3.24 -4.60
CA TYR A 136 -7.10 2.46 -3.59
C TYR A 136 -6.19 2.24 -2.38
N TYR A 137 -6.65 2.66 -1.21
CA TYR A 137 -5.82 2.81 -0.03
C TYR A 137 -6.44 2.16 1.22
N PRO A 138 -5.64 1.84 2.24
CA PRO A 138 -6.15 1.66 3.58
C PRO A 138 -6.60 3.01 4.18
N ASP A 139 -7.58 3.03 5.07
CA ASP A 139 -7.93 4.23 5.87
C ASP A 139 -7.01 4.40 7.10
N GLU A 140 -6.00 3.53 7.23
CA GLU A 140 -5.05 3.49 8.33
C GLU A 140 -3.60 3.54 7.82
N THR A 141 -2.70 4.06 8.65
CA THR A 141 -1.28 4.28 8.31
C THR A 141 -0.36 3.10 8.67
N ASN A 142 -0.87 2.11 9.40
CA ASN A 142 -0.08 1.06 10.04
C ASN A 142 -0.50 -0.33 9.55
N ILE A 143 -0.50 -0.52 8.23
CA ILE A 143 -0.76 -1.83 7.60
C ILE A 143 0.56 -2.54 7.36
N TYR A 144 0.73 -3.71 7.97
CA TYR A 144 1.96 -4.50 7.87
C TYR A 144 1.69 -5.92 7.34
N PRO A 145 2.70 -6.61 6.79
CA PRO A 145 2.53 -7.94 6.20
C PRO A 145 2.01 -9.07 7.09
N VAL A 146 2.22 -8.97 8.42
CA VAL A 146 1.92 -10.05 9.39
C VAL A 146 0.99 -9.58 10.51
N ILE A 147 0.99 -8.27 10.78
CA ILE A 147 0.19 -7.66 11.85
C ILE A 147 -0.61 -6.53 11.24
N ASN A 148 -1.91 -6.47 11.55
CA ASN A 148 -2.81 -5.47 10.97
C ASN A 148 -2.74 -5.44 9.43
N GLU A 149 -2.83 -6.61 8.80
CA GLU A 149 -2.70 -6.77 7.34
C GLU A 149 -3.82 -6.09 6.54
N SER A 150 -4.87 -5.62 7.22
CA SER A 150 -6.07 -5.08 6.60
C SER A 150 -6.68 -3.93 7.36
N SER A 151 -7.37 -3.05 6.65
CA SER A 151 -8.24 -2.01 7.20
C SER A 151 -9.43 -1.75 6.29
N ILE A 152 -10.28 -0.80 6.70
CA ILE A 152 -11.27 -0.23 5.80
C ILE A 152 -10.54 0.35 4.59
N ALA A 153 -11.05 0.09 3.40
CA ALA A 153 -10.54 0.71 2.19
C ALA A 153 -11.21 2.06 1.93
N VAL A 154 -10.44 2.97 1.34
CA VAL A 154 -10.90 4.25 0.82
C VAL A 154 -10.25 4.51 -0.54
N LEU A 155 -10.88 5.34 -1.37
CA LEU A 155 -10.22 5.91 -2.54
C LEU A 155 -9.55 7.23 -2.19
N GLY A 156 -8.38 7.47 -2.77
CA GLY A 156 -7.62 8.72 -2.63
C GLY A 156 -7.49 9.45 -3.96
N ASP A 157 -7.62 10.77 -3.96
CA ASP A 157 -7.36 11.62 -5.12
C ASP A 157 -5.84 11.80 -5.30
N ASP A 158 -5.30 11.13 -6.31
CA ASP A 158 -3.89 11.16 -6.69
C ASP A 158 -3.63 12.23 -7.76
N GLY A 159 -4.66 12.98 -8.14
CA GLY A 159 -4.63 14.02 -9.15
C GLY A 159 -4.19 15.39 -8.65
N ASN A 160 -3.28 15.46 -7.67
CA ASN A 160 -2.70 16.74 -7.22
C ASN A 160 -1.70 17.34 -8.24
N GLY A 161 -1.39 16.61 -9.32
CA GLY A 161 -0.44 17.01 -10.37
C GLY A 161 1.03 16.83 -9.99
N LEU A 162 1.31 16.13 -8.89
CA LEU A 162 2.64 15.82 -8.36
C LEU A 162 2.87 14.31 -8.19
N GLU A 163 1.84 13.48 -8.31
CA GLU A 163 1.99 12.02 -8.16
C GLU A 163 2.88 11.44 -9.26
N HIS A 164 3.94 10.77 -8.84
CA HIS A 164 4.95 10.21 -9.75
C HIS A 164 4.59 8.78 -10.17
N PHE A 165 5.06 8.39 -11.34
CA PHE A 165 5.01 7.01 -11.78
C PHE A 165 6.31 6.65 -12.53
N SER A 166 6.70 5.40 -12.50
CA SER A 166 7.86 4.84 -13.19
C SER A 166 7.48 4.10 -14.48
N ALA A 167 6.25 3.57 -14.54
CA ALA A 167 5.67 2.96 -15.72
C ALA A 167 4.15 3.20 -15.79
N SER A 168 3.60 3.23 -17.00
CA SER A 168 2.15 3.26 -17.20
C SER A 168 1.71 2.52 -18.46
N ILE A 169 0.48 2.05 -18.45
CA ILE A 169 -0.20 1.44 -19.59
C ILE A 169 -1.59 2.06 -19.71
N SER A 170 -1.95 2.54 -20.89
CA SER A 170 -3.28 3.10 -21.15
C SER A 170 -3.98 2.39 -22.29
N THR A 171 -5.31 2.44 -22.28
CA THR A 171 -6.14 1.93 -23.36
C THR A 171 -7.39 2.76 -23.56
N THR A 172 -7.87 2.81 -24.79
CA THR A 172 -9.21 3.33 -25.09
C THR A 172 -10.25 2.32 -24.65
N ILE A 173 -11.19 2.77 -23.82
CA ILE A 173 -12.28 1.98 -23.27
C ILE A 173 -13.60 2.43 -23.89
N THR A 174 -14.46 1.46 -24.19
CA THR A 174 -15.81 1.72 -24.69
C THR A 174 -16.71 2.30 -23.61
N ALA A 175 -17.81 2.94 -24.00
CA ALA A 175 -18.88 3.38 -23.09
C ALA A 175 -19.29 2.32 -22.03
N ASN A 176 -19.50 1.07 -22.46
CA ASN A 176 -19.86 -0.02 -21.54
C ASN A 176 -18.72 -0.35 -20.56
N GLN A 177 -17.47 -0.30 -21.00
CA GLN A 177 -16.32 -0.53 -20.11
C GLN A 177 -16.14 0.63 -19.13
N LEU A 178 -16.36 1.87 -19.58
CA LEU A 178 -16.37 3.04 -18.71
C LEU A 178 -17.42 2.91 -17.60
N GLU A 179 -18.65 2.52 -17.93
CA GLU A 179 -19.70 2.27 -16.94
C GLU A 179 -19.27 1.18 -15.94
N GLN A 180 -18.67 0.09 -16.42
CA GLN A 180 -18.17 -0.99 -15.55
C GLN A 180 -17.05 -0.52 -14.61
N ILE A 181 -16.11 0.29 -15.11
CA ILE A 181 -15.00 0.84 -14.31
C ILE A 181 -15.52 1.83 -13.26
N ILE A 182 -16.43 2.74 -13.63
CA ILE A 182 -17.06 3.67 -12.68
C ILE A 182 -17.81 2.89 -11.59
N ASN A 183 -18.56 1.85 -11.97
CA ASN A 183 -19.26 1.00 -11.01
C ASN A 183 -18.29 0.23 -10.12
N HIS A 184 -17.15 -0.22 -10.63
CA HIS A 184 -16.09 -0.85 -9.84
C HIS A 184 -15.50 0.12 -8.80
N SER A 185 -15.28 1.39 -9.18
CA SER A 185 -14.79 2.42 -8.26
C SER A 185 -15.82 2.81 -7.20
N ILE A 186 -17.09 3.02 -7.59
CA ILE A 186 -18.17 3.35 -6.66
C ILE A 186 -18.40 2.21 -5.66
N ASN A 187 -18.36 0.96 -6.14
CA ASN A 187 -18.61 -0.25 -5.34
C ASN A 187 -17.30 -0.98 -5.00
N HIS A 188 -16.20 -0.24 -4.82
CA HIS A 188 -14.91 -0.85 -4.50
C HIS A 188 -15.01 -1.72 -3.24
N THR A 189 -14.19 -2.77 -3.16
CA THR A 189 -14.11 -3.64 -2.00
C THR A 189 -13.88 -2.79 -0.74
N ALA A 190 -14.71 -2.94 0.29
CA ALA A 190 -14.62 -2.11 1.50
C ALA A 190 -13.43 -2.48 2.41
N THR A 191 -12.63 -3.48 2.04
CA THR A 191 -11.51 -4.00 2.83
C THR A 191 -10.23 -3.92 2.02
N TYR A 192 -9.30 -3.10 2.49
CA TYR A 192 -7.93 -3.14 2.02
C TYR A 192 -7.23 -4.29 2.73
N ASN A 193 -6.53 -5.15 2.01
CA ASN A 193 -5.65 -6.14 2.61
C ASN A 193 -4.35 -6.20 1.82
N LEU A 194 -3.24 -5.96 2.49
CA LEU A 194 -1.92 -5.90 1.87
C LEU A 194 -1.56 -7.17 1.07
N ASN A 195 -1.97 -8.33 1.58
CA ASN A 195 -1.60 -9.63 1.02
C ASN A 195 -2.62 -10.17 -0.01
N THR A 196 -3.89 -9.77 0.06
CA THR A 196 -4.95 -10.38 -0.76
C THR A 196 -5.69 -9.43 -1.69
N TYR A 197 -5.75 -8.13 -1.39
CA TYR A 197 -6.42 -7.14 -2.23
C TYR A 197 -5.98 -5.72 -1.86
N ASN A 198 -5.01 -5.19 -2.60
CA ASN A 198 -4.38 -3.89 -2.36
C ASN A 198 -4.51 -2.93 -3.55
N CYS A 199 -3.75 -1.82 -3.54
CA CYS A 199 -3.78 -0.81 -4.61
C CYS A 199 -3.50 -1.39 -6.00
N THR A 200 -2.59 -2.36 -6.09
CA THR A 200 -2.24 -3.03 -7.33
C THR A 200 -3.35 -3.94 -7.83
N ASP A 201 -4.04 -4.68 -6.95
CA ASP A 201 -5.17 -5.53 -7.34
C ASP A 201 -6.34 -4.70 -7.88
N PHE A 202 -6.71 -3.62 -7.19
CA PHE A 202 -7.75 -2.70 -7.65
C PHE A 202 -7.47 -2.16 -9.05
N ALA A 203 -6.23 -1.71 -9.30
CA ALA A 203 -5.84 -1.20 -10.60
C ALA A 203 -5.77 -2.29 -11.69
N ILE A 204 -5.37 -3.51 -11.34
CA ILE A 204 -5.41 -4.67 -12.25
C ILE A 204 -6.85 -4.97 -12.65
N ASP A 205 -7.79 -4.97 -11.71
CA ASP A 205 -9.21 -5.22 -11.97
C ASP A 205 -9.80 -4.13 -12.88
N ALA A 206 -9.56 -2.85 -12.58
CA ALA A 206 -9.96 -1.75 -13.45
C ALA A 206 -9.36 -1.88 -14.87
N GLY A 207 -8.06 -2.18 -14.96
CA GLY A 207 -7.37 -2.41 -16.23
C GLY A 207 -7.97 -3.57 -17.03
N ASN A 208 -8.38 -4.63 -16.36
CA ASN A 208 -8.99 -5.81 -16.97
C ASN A 208 -10.42 -5.56 -17.45
N LEU A 209 -11.21 -4.73 -16.75
CA LEU A 209 -12.47 -4.22 -17.28
C LEU A 209 -12.25 -3.41 -18.58
N GLY A 210 -11.13 -2.67 -18.66
CA GLY A 210 -10.68 -1.99 -19.87
C GLY A 210 -10.12 -2.90 -20.98
N GLY A 211 -9.97 -4.21 -20.72
CA GLY A 211 -9.47 -5.18 -21.71
C GLY A 211 -7.94 -5.28 -21.80
N LEU A 212 -7.20 -4.77 -20.81
CA LEU A 212 -5.73 -4.85 -20.78
C LEU A 212 -5.18 -6.26 -20.53
N ASN A 213 -5.98 -7.17 -19.95
CA ASN A 213 -5.56 -8.53 -19.58
C ASN A 213 -4.28 -8.55 -18.71
N LEU A 214 -4.19 -7.62 -17.77
CA LEU A 214 -3.14 -7.56 -16.77
C LEU A 214 -3.20 -8.80 -15.87
N PRO A 215 -2.08 -9.54 -15.71
CA PRO A 215 -2.03 -10.67 -14.82
C PRO A 215 -1.98 -10.21 -13.36
N ALA A 216 -2.38 -11.10 -12.45
CA ALA A 216 -2.02 -10.96 -11.03
C ALA A 216 -0.50 -10.78 -10.92
N SER A 217 -0.08 -9.73 -10.23
CA SER A 217 1.32 -9.29 -10.20
C SER A 217 1.98 -9.66 -8.88
N ASN A 218 1.84 -10.93 -8.52
CA ASN A 218 2.23 -11.43 -7.20
C ASN A 218 3.74 -11.41 -6.97
N GLY A 219 4.14 -10.92 -5.81
CA GLY A 219 5.49 -10.98 -5.27
C GLY A 219 5.48 -11.40 -3.81
N VAL A 220 6.66 -11.66 -3.25
CA VAL A 220 6.83 -12.12 -1.87
C VAL A 220 7.64 -11.09 -1.09
N TRP A 221 7.21 -10.79 0.13
CA TRP A 221 7.94 -9.98 1.09
C TRP A 221 8.00 -10.72 2.44
N LEU A 222 8.77 -10.19 3.40
CA LEU A 222 8.88 -10.83 4.70
C LEU A 222 7.51 -10.92 5.38
N GLY A 223 7.04 -12.15 5.58
CA GLY A 223 5.79 -12.44 6.28
C GLY A 223 4.51 -12.32 5.43
N GLY A 224 4.60 -11.97 4.15
CA GLY A 224 3.43 -11.80 3.28
C GLY A 224 3.74 -11.94 1.80
N ASN A 225 2.70 -11.86 0.98
CA ASN A 225 2.77 -11.94 -0.48
C ASN A 225 1.49 -11.37 -1.08
N GLY A 226 1.54 -10.91 -2.32
CA GLY A 226 0.38 -10.38 -3.04
C GLY A 226 0.80 -9.57 -4.26
N SER A 227 -0.19 -9.02 -4.99
CA SER A 227 0.09 -8.12 -6.11
C SER A 227 0.86 -6.89 -5.62
N ASN A 228 1.83 -6.41 -6.40
CA ASN A 228 2.62 -5.25 -6.01
C ASN A 228 3.06 -4.39 -7.20
N PRO A 229 3.37 -3.10 -6.96
CA PRO A 229 3.79 -2.17 -8.00
C PRO A 229 5.03 -2.65 -8.76
N GLY A 230 6.06 -3.15 -8.06
CA GLY A 230 7.29 -3.64 -8.71
C GLY A 230 7.04 -4.70 -9.79
N THR A 231 6.25 -5.71 -9.46
CA THR A 231 5.94 -6.83 -10.36
C THR A 231 5.04 -6.38 -11.52
N LEU A 232 4.03 -5.53 -11.24
CA LEU A 232 3.17 -4.97 -12.29
C LEU A 232 3.96 -4.07 -13.24
N GLY A 233 4.89 -3.27 -12.72
CA GLY A 233 5.79 -2.43 -13.51
C GLY A 233 6.64 -3.26 -14.48
N MET A 234 7.17 -4.41 -14.04
CA MET A 234 7.86 -5.35 -14.93
C MET A 234 6.96 -5.93 -16.01
N TYR A 235 5.70 -6.23 -15.69
CA TYR A 235 4.73 -6.65 -16.70
C TYR A 235 4.49 -5.53 -17.72
N ILE A 236 4.21 -4.30 -17.29
CA ILE A 236 4.00 -3.15 -18.19
C ILE A 236 5.22 -2.92 -19.09
N ARG A 237 6.43 -3.01 -18.54
CA ARG A 237 7.69 -2.85 -19.30
C ARG A 237 7.92 -3.92 -20.35
N SER A 238 7.40 -5.13 -20.13
CA SER A 238 7.53 -6.25 -21.07
C SER A 238 6.30 -6.45 -21.96
N ALA A 239 5.21 -5.73 -21.69
CA ALA A 239 4.00 -5.78 -22.48
C ALA A 239 4.24 -5.24 -23.90
N THR A 240 3.49 -5.80 -24.84
CA THR A 240 3.55 -5.38 -26.25
C THR A 240 2.41 -4.43 -26.54
N THR A 241 2.69 -3.37 -27.30
CA THR A 241 1.65 -2.45 -27.72
C THR A 241 0.77 -3.11 -28.80
N THR A 242 -0.53 -3.07 -28.57
CA THR A 242 -1.56 -3.29 -29.58
C THR A 242 -2.11 -1.95 -30.08
N ASN A 243 -2.98 -1.97 -31.10
CA ASN A 243 -3.55 -0.75 -31.69
C ASN A 243 -4.27 0.17 -30.68
N ASN A 244 -4.73 -0.37 -29.55
CA ASN A 244 -5.51 0.37 -28.56
C ASN A 244 -4.76 0.56 -27.23
N THR A 245 -3.47 0.23 -27.16
CA THR A 245 -2.70 0.31 -25.91
C THR A 245 -1.44 1.13 -26.06
N ILE A 246 -1.21 2.06 -25.15
CA ILE A 246 0.01 2.89 -25.11
C ILE A 246 0.77 2.56 -23.83
N ILE A 247 2.08 2.33 -23.95
CA ILE A 247 2.95 2.01 -22.81
C ILE A 247 3.97 3.13 -22.65
N ASN A 248 4.17 3.58 -21.42
CA ASN A 248 5.28 4.46 -21.03
C ASN A 248 6.16 3.75 -19.99
N THR A 249 7.44 3.59 -20.29
CA THR A 249 8.43 2.98 -19.38
C THR A 249 9.45 3.98 -18.84
N ASN A 250 9.33 5.25 -19.19
CA ASN A 250 10.26 6.32 -18.79
C ASN A 250 9.79 7.05 -17.52
N GLY A 251 8.61 6.72 -17.01
CA GLY A 251 7.97 7.41 -15.91
C GLY A 251 7.43 8.78 -16.27
N GLY A 252 7.05 9.53 -15.24
CA GLY A 252 6.52 10.89 -15.35
C GLY A 252 5.75 11.32 -14.10
N THR A 253 4.88 12.30 -14.31
CA THR A 253 3.92 12.78 -13.31
C THR A 253 2.52 12.58 -13.86
N ALA A 254 1.64 12.03 -13.05
CA ALA A 254 0.26 11.76 -13.42
C ALA A 254 -0.52 13.07 -13.68
N PRO A 255 -1.54 13.04 -14.55
CA PRO A 255 -2.35 14.23 -14.80
C PRO A 255 -3.14 14.61 -13.54
N ALA A 256 -3.30 15.92 -13.34
CA ALA A 256 -4.14 16.43 -12.28
C ALA A 256 -5.62 16.05 -12.52
N THR A 257 -6.35 15.81 -11.44
CA THR A 257 -7.81 15.67 -11.47
C THR A 257 -8.41 17.00 -11.91
N ASN A 258 -9.29 16.95 -12.91
CA ASN A 258 -9.99 18.10 -13.48
C ASN A 258 -11.44 17.73 -13.77
N LYS A 259 -12.37 18.35 -13.04
CA LYS A 259 -13.80 18.34 -13.34
C LYS A 259 -14.13 19.53 -14.25
N GLY A 260 -14.42 19.24 -15.51
CA GLY A 260 -14.82 20.23 -16.53
C GLY A 260 -16.33 20.42 -16.65
N CYS A 261 -17.09 19.77 -15.77
CA CYS A 261 -18.46 20.06 -15.42
C CYS A 261 -18.47 20.64 -13.98
#